data_AF-A0A7S3GNS3-F1
#
_entry.id   AF-A0A7S3GNS3-F1
#
_cell.length_a   1.000
_cell.length_b   1.000
_cell.length_c   1.000
_cell.angle_alpha   90.00
_cell.angle_beta   90.00
_cell.angle_gamma   90.00
#
_symmetry.space_group_name_H-M   'P 1'
#
loop_
_entity.id
_entity.type
_entity.pdbx_description
1 polymer ?
#
loop_
_entity_poly.entity_id
_entity_poly.type
_entity_poly.pdbx_seq_one_letter_code
_entity_poly.pdbx_strand_id
1 'polypeptide(L)'
;VRAEVYRAARAAVSEFPEVMNEKKGVLSEDTYLLSDAWASARFSQRSAMLGELRADIELVAEVRKEVLKNKQLQRISEAVLDLYPRKAGRELQEVLDSRTERMIDVELHRFLDGEADR
;
A
#
# COMPACT_ATOMS: atom_id res chain seq x y z
N VAL A 1 16.07 19.11 -6.45
CA VAL A 1 15.61 17.95 -5.64
C VAL A 1 14.43 18.30 -4.73
N ARG A 2 14.60 18.92 -3.55
CA ARG A 2 13.48 19.12 -2.59
C ARG A 2 12.30 19.96 -3.12
N ALA A 3 12.59 21.05 -3.82
CA ALA A 3 11.59 21.90 -4.46
C ALA A 3 10.87 21.26 -5.68
N GLU A 4 11.47 20.23 -6.29
CA GLU A 4 10.87 19.48 -7.40
C GLU A 4 9.91 18.41 -6.86
N VAL A 5 10.31 17.70 -5.80
CA VAL A 5 9.45 16.76 -5.08
C VAL A 5 8.21 17.47 -4.53
N TYR A 6 8.39 18.65 -3.92
CA TYR A 6 7.29 19.50 -3.47
C TYR A 6 6.33 19.88 -4.60
N ARG A 7 6.84 20.34 -5.76
CA ARG A 7 6.00 20.72 -6.90
C ARG A 7 5.21 19.54 -7.46
N ALA A 8 5.84 18.37 -7.56
CA ALA A 8 5.17 17.15 -8.02
C ALA A 8 4.07 16.70 -7.03
N ALA A 9 4.36 16.72 -5.73
CA ALA A 9 3.40 16.34 -4.69
C ALA A 9 2.20 17.30 -4.62
N ARG A 10 2.45 18.61 -4.69
CA ARG A 10 1.39 19.64 -4.78
C ARG A 10 0.50 19.43 -6.00
N ALA A 11 1.07 19.13 -7.16
CA ALA A 11 0.29 18.92 -8.37
C ALA A 11 -0.60 17.67 -8.30
N ALA A 12 -0.23 16.69 -7.48
CA ALA A 12 -0.94 15.43 -7.32
C ALA A 12 -1.98 15.44 -6.18
N VAL A 13 -1.88 16.36 -5.21
CA VAL A 13 -2.72 16.38 -4.01
C VAL A 13 -3.32 17.76 -3.80
N SER A 14 -4.65 17.86 -3.87
CA SER A 14 -5.41 19.11 -3.70
C SER A 14 -5.25 19.75 -2.31
N GLU A 15 -5.10 18.94 -1.26
CA GLU A 15 -5.00 19.38 0.14
C GLU A 15 -3.55 19.56 0.65
N PHE A 16 -2.59 19.72 -0.25
CA PHE A 16 -1.18 19.82 0.15
C PHE A 16 -0.93 21.11 0.98
N PRO A 17 -0.26 21.03 2.15
CA PRO A 17 -0.08 22.18 3.03
C PRO A 17 0.95 23.18 2.46
N GLU A 18 0.61 24.48 2.47
CA GLU A 18 1.49 25.56 2.01
C GLU A 18 1.51 26.74 2.98
N VAL A 19 2.71 27.26 3.26
CA VAL A 19 2.90 28.52 4.00
C VAL A 19 3.70 29.49 3.14
N MET A 20 3.02 30.52 2.65
CA MET A 20 3.63 31.56 1.84
C MET A 20 4.07 32.74 2.73
N ASN A 21 5.25 33.29 2.46
CA ASN A 21 5.63 34.55 3.08
C ASN A 21 4.86 35.70 2.40
N GLU A 22 3.82 36.20 3.07
CA GLU A 22 2.88 37.22 2.56
C GLU A 22 3.58 38.47 2.01
N LYS A 23 4.76 38.84 2.55
CA LYS A 23 5.49 40.05 2.16
C LYS A 23 6.39 39.87 0.94
N LYS A 24 6.81 38.63 0.64
CA LYS A 24 7.78 38.35 -0.43
C LYS A 24 7.22 37.45 -1.53
N GLY A 25 6.06 36.84 -1.33
CA GLY A 25 5.48 35.87 -2.27
C GLY A 25 6.34 34.61 -2.47
N VAL A 26 7.27 34.35 -1.55
CA VAL A 26 8.17 33.18 -1.58
C VAL A 26 7.70 32.16 -0.56
N LEU A 27 7.83 30.87 -0.89
CA LEU A 27 7.58 29.75 0.02
C LEU A 27 8.41 29.89 1.30
N SER A 28 7.75 29.83 2.47
CA SER A 28 8.45 29.75 3.75
C SER A 28 9.15 28.40 3.87
N GLU A 29 10.30 28.37 4.54
CA GLU A 29 11.00 27.12 4.89
C GLU A 29 10.10 26.19 5.72
N ASP A 30 9.21 26.78 6.53
CA ASP A 30 8.19 26.06 7.31
C ASP A 30 7.26 25.20 6.44
N THR A 31 7.08 25.54 5.16
CA THR A 31 6.28 24.72 4.24
C THR A 31 6.89 23.34 4.03
N TYR A 32 8.23 23.25 3.98
CA TYR A 32 8.89 21.95 3.82
C TYR A 32 8.77 21.10 5.09
N LEU A 33 8.83 21.74 6.27
CA LEU A 33 8.60 21.04 7.54
C LEU A 33 7.15 20.56 7.66
N LEU A 34 6.19 21.39 7.26
CA LEU A 34 4.78 21.03 7.23
C LEU A 34 4.47 19.94 6.20
N SER A 35 5.11 19.96 5.03
CA SER A 35 4.94 18.89 4.05
C SER A 35 5.45 17.55 4.56
N ASP A 36 6.61 17.54 5.24
CA ASP A 36 7.18 16.31 5.80
C ASP A 36 6.33 15.78 6.96
N ALA A 37 5.82 16.68 7.82
CA ALA A 37 4.89 16.33 8.90
C ALA A 37 3.55 15.80 8.38
N TRP A 38 3.00 16.44 7.35
CA TRP A 38 1.75 16.02 6.70
C TRP A 38 1.91 14.65 6.01
N ALA A 39 3.02 14.44 5.29
CA ALA A 39 3.31 13.16 4.66
C ALA A 39 3.43 12.04 5.72
N SER A 40 4.10 12.32 6.83
CA SER A 40 4.23 11.39 7.96
C SER A 40 2.88 11.09 8.60
N ALA A 41 2.05 12.10 8.83
CA ALA A 41 0.72 11.93 9.40
C ALA A 41 -0.20 11.10 8.48
N ARG A 42 -0.23 11.39 7.17
CA ARG A 42 -0.98 10.62 6.17
C ARG A 42 -0.50 9.16 6.11
N PHE A 43 0.82 8.93 6.16
CA PHE A 43 1.38 7.59 6.20
C PHE A 43 0.96 6.83 7.47
N SER A 44 1.03 7.46 8.64
CA SER A 44 0.59 6.86 9.91
C SER A 44 -0.91 6.56 9.91
N GLN A 45 -1.74 7.48 9.43
CA GLN A 45 -3.18 7.27 9.27
C GLN A 45 -3.48 6.09 8.36
N ARG A 46 -2.87 6.05 7.17
CA ARG A 46 -3.03 4.94 6.22
C ARG A 46 -2.57 3.61 6.82
N SER A 47 -1.46 3.62 7.56
CA SER A 47 -0.95 2.42 8.23
C SER A 47 -1.93 1.90 9.29
N ALA A 48 -2.58 2.79 10.03
CA ALA A 48 -3.62 2.43 10.99
C ALA A 48 -4.85 1.82 10.29
N MET A 49 -5.35 2.47 9.25
CA MET A 49 -6.48 1.96 8.44
C MET A 49 -6.18 0.59 7.82
N LEU A 50 -4.98 0.38 7.29
CA LEU A 50 -4.55 -0.94 6.81
C LEU A 50 -4.52 -1.98 7.92
N GLY A 51 -4.09 -1.59 9.12
CA GLY A 51 -4.12 -2.45 10.30
C GLY A 51 -5.55 -2.88 10.65
N GLU A 52 -6.51 -1.96 10.59
CA GLU A 52 -7.94 -2.24 10.81
C GLU A 52 -8.49 -3.19 9.74
N LEU A 53 -8.23 -2.93 8.45
CA LEU A 53 -8.66 -3.81 7.36
C LEU A 53 -8.03 -5.21 7.46
N ARG A 54 -6.77 -5.32 7.86
CA ARG A 54 -6.11 -6.61 8.10
C ARG A 54 -6.68 -7.36 9.30
N ALA A 55 -7.23 -6.64 10.28
CA ALA A 55 -7.90 -7.25 11.43
C ALA A 55 -9.29 -7.79 11.08
N ASP A 56 -9.90 -7.31 9.99
CA ASP A 56 -11.16 -7.84 9.47
C ASP A 56 -10.93 -9.20 8.78
N ILE A 57 -11.27 -10.27 9.51
CA ILE A 57 -11.09 -11.65 9.06
C ILE A 57 -11.99 -11.96 7.85
N GLU A 58 -13.20 -11.40 7.80
CA GLU A 58 -14.15 -11.69 6.72
C GLU A 58 -13.68 -11.05 5.42
N LEU A 59 -13.28 -9.78 5.47
CA LEU A 59 -12.71 -9.07 4.34
C LEU A 59 -11.44 -9.77 3.82
N VAL A 60 -10.49 -10.07 4.70
CA VAL A 60 -9.24 -10.75 4.31
C VAL A 60 -9.53 -12.12 3.69
N ALA A 61 -10.52 -12.87 4.20
CA ALA A 61 -10.92 -14.14 3.62
C ALA A 61 -11.53 -13.98 2.21
N GLU A 62 -12.34 -12.96 1.98
CA GLU A 62 -12.89 -12.64 0.67
C GLU A 62 -11.79 -12.24 -0.32
N VAL A 63 -10.91 -11.31 0.07
CA VAL A 63 -9.77 -10.88 -0.75
C VAL A 63 -8.86 -12.07 -1.06
N ARG A 64 -8.59 -12.94 -0.08
CA ARG A 64 -7.79 -14.15 -0.29
C ARG A 64 -8.43 -15.08 -1.32
N LYS A 65 -9.76 -15.27 -1.31
CA LYS A 65 -10.45 -16.08 -2.34
C LYS A 65 -10.25 -15.50 -3.73
N GLU A 66 -10.35 -14.18 -3.89
CA GLU A 66 -10.12 -13.54 -5.19
C GLU A 66 -8.66 -13.64 -5.63
N VAL A 67 -7.71 -13.41 -4.73
CA VAL A 67 -6.27 -13.57 -5.00
C VAL A 67 -5.95 -14.99 -5.47
N LEU A 68 -6.52 -16.02 -4.85
CA LEU A 68 -6.30 -17.42 -5.24
C LEU A 68 -6.91 -17.80 -6.60
N LYS A 69 -7.79 -16.97 -7.18
CA LYS A 69 -8.22 -17.15 -8.58
C LYS A 69 -7.14 -16.76 -9.60
N ASN A 70 -6.04 -16.15 -9.14
CA ASN A 70 -4.94 -15.80 -10.02
C ASN A 70 -4.28 -17.05 -10.61
N LYS A 71 -4.24 -17.14 -11.94
CA LYS A 71 -3.67 -18.27 -12.69
C LYS A 71 -2.23 -18.60 -12.31
N GLN A 72 -1.42 -17.61 -11.95
CA GLN A 72 -0.04 -17.85 -11.54
C GLN A 72 0.04 -18.56 -10.18
N LEU A 73 -0.78 -18.13 -9.22
CA LEU A 73 -0.83 -18.77 -7.90
C LEU A 73 -1.43 -20.18 -7.97
N GLN A 74 -2.42 -20.40 -8.83
CA GLN A 74 -2.97 -21.73 -9.09
C GLN A 74 -1.90 -22.71 -9.60
N ARG A 75 -1.08 -22.29 -10.58
CA ARG A 75 0.02 -23.12 -11.09
C ARG A 75 1.06 -23.45 -10.02
N ILE A 76 1.38 -22.49 -9.14
CA ILE A 76 2.31 -22.74 -8.02
C ILE A 76 1.66 -23.72 -7.04
N SER A 77 0.37 -23.56 -6.73
CA SER A 77 -0.37 -24.47 -5.87
C SER A 77 -0.40 -25.90 -6.42
N GLU A 78 -0.63 -26.08 -7.72
CA GLU A 78 -0.53 -27.38 -8.40
C GLU A 78 0.87 -27.99 -8.25
N ALA A 79 1.92 -27.21 -8.53
CA ALA A 79 3.31 -27.66 -8.39
C ALA A 79 3.68 -28.03 -6.93
N VAL A 80 3.12 -27.32 -5.94
CA VAL A 80 3.29 -27.67 -4.53
C VAL A 80 2.67 -29.03 -4.23
N LEU A 81 1.44 -29.28 -4.70
CA LEU A 81 0.75 -30.55 -4.49
C LEU A 81 1.51 -31.72 -5.13
N ASP A 82 2.04 -31.54 -6.33
CA ASP A 82 2.80 -32.57 -7.05
C ASP A 82 4.13 -32.92 -6.35
N LEU A 83 4.73 -31.95 -5.66
CA LEU A 83 6.04 -32.10 -5.01
C LEU A 83 5.93 -32.42 -3.53
N TYR A 84 4.75 -32.29 -2.91
CA TYR A 84 4.54 -32.60 -1.50
C TYR A 84 4.68 -34.12 -1.24
N PRO A 85 5.31 -34.57 -0.13
CA PRO A 85 5.89 -33.82 1.00
C PRO A 85 7.39 -33.51 0.87
N ARG A 86 7.96 -33.56 -0.33
CA ARG A 86 9.41 -33.34 -0.56
C ARG A 86 9.80 -31.92 -0.12
N LYS A 87 11.09 -31.73 0.15
CA LYS A 87 11.65 -30.42 0.56
C LYS A 87 11.27 -29.31 -0.43
N ALA A 88 11.36 -29.60 -1.73
CA ALA A 88 10.99 -28.67 -2.80
C ALA A 88 9.51 -28.23 -2.73
N GLY A 89 8.59 -29.12 -2.36
CA GLY A 89 7.18 -28.77 -2.17
C GLY A 89 6.96 -27.83 -0.98
N ARG A 90 7.71 -28.02 0.11
CA ARG A 90 7.68 -27.11 1.28
C ARG A 90 8.25 -25.72 0.94
N GLU A 91 9.39 -25.67 0.26
CA GLU A 91 9.99 -24.41 -0.20
C GLU A 91 9.04 -23.65 -1.16
N LEU A 92 8.34 -24.37 -2.04
CA LEU A 92 7.35 -23.75 -2.93
C LEU A 92 6.09 -23.28 -2.19
N GLN A 93 5.67 -23.98 -1.12
CA GLN A 93 4.55 -23.55 -0.29
C GLN A 93 4.87 -22.20 0.38
N GLU A 94 6.08 -22.03 0.92
CA GLU A 94 6.51 -20.75 1.50
C GLU A 94 6.48 -19.60 0.47
N VAL A 95 6.86 -19.89 -0.77
CA VAL A 95 6.76 -18.92 -1.88
C VAL A 95 5.31 -18.59 -2.22
N LEU A 96 4.43 -19.60 -2.26
CA LEU A 96 3.00 -19.43 -2.50
C LEU A 96 2.38 -18.53 -1.42
N ASP A 97 2.67 -18.80 -0.15
CA ASP A 97 2.16 -18.05 0.99
C ASP A 97 2.63 -16.60 0.94
N SER A 98 3.95 -16.37 0.74
CA SER A 98 4.52 -15.03 0.65
C SER A 98 3.93 -14.22 -0.50
N ARG A 99 3.71 -14.84 -1.67
CA ARG A 99 3.08 -14.17 -2.81
C ARG A 99 1.61 -13.86 -2.57
N THR A 100 0.89 -14.78 -1.95
CA THR A 100 -0.53 -14.60 -1.61
C THR A 100 -0.70 -13.42 -0.66
N GLU A 101 0.09 -13.35 0.42
CA GLU A 101 0.06 -12.24 1.37
C GLU A 101 0.38 -10.88 0.72
N ARG A 102 1.40 -10.82 -0.15
CA ARG A 102 1.70 -9.59 -0.90
C ARG A 102 0.55 -9.14 -1.80
N MET A 103 -0.14 -10.09 -2.43
CA MET A 103 -1.28 -9.76 -3.29
C MET A 103 -2.49 -9.29 -2.48
N ILE A 104 -2.74 -9.89 -1.32
CA ILE A 104 -3.75 -9.41 -0.37
C ILE A 104 -3.45 -7.97 0.02
N ASP A 105 -2.20 -7.65 0.38
CA ASP A 105 -1.80 -6.28 0.72
C ASP A 105 -2.05 -5.28 -0.40
N VAL A 106 -1.73 -5.64 -1.64
CA VAL A 106 -1.98 -4.78 -2.80
C VAL A 106 -3.47 -4.49 -2.97
N GLU A 107 -4.33 -5.50 -2.79
CA GLU A 107 -5.78 -5.29 -2.88
C GLU A 107 -6.32 -4.45 -1.71
N LEU A 108 -5.84 -4.67 -0.48
CA LEU A 108 -6.22 -3.83 0.67
C LEU A 108 -5.81 -2.36 0.48
N HIS A 109 -4.62 -2.13 -0.08
CA HIS A 109 -4.20 -0.78 -0.48
C HIS A 109 -5.12 -0.17 -1.54
N ARG A 110 -5.54 -0.96 -2.54
CA ARG A 110 -6.48 -0.49 -3.58
C ARG A 110 -7.85 -0.16 -3.00
N PHE A 111 -8.35 -0.92 -2.02
CA PHE A 111 -9.59 -0.60 -1.31
C PHE A 111 -9.53 0.79 -0.67
N LEU A 112 -8.45 1.11 0.04
CA LEU A 112 -8.27 2.42 0.65
C LEU A 112 -8.15 3.55 -0.39
N ASP A 113 -7.53 3.27 -1.54
CA ASP A 113 -7.41 4.27 -2.61
C ASP A 113 -8.79 4.52 -3.27
N GLY A 114 -9.60 3.47 -3.45
CA GLY A 114 -10.96 3.59 -4.00
C GLY A 114 -12.00 4.20 -3.06
N GLU A 115 -11.78 4.13 -1.74
CA GLU A 115 -12.58 4.89 -0.76
C GLU A 115 -12.19 6.37 -0.73
N ALA A 116 -10.92 6.72 -0.99
CA ALA A 116 -10.47 8.11 -1.03
C ALA A 116 -11.01 8.91 -2.23
N ASP A 117 -11.44 8.23 -3.29
CA ASP A 117 -12.02 8.81 -4.50
C ASP A 117 -13.57 8.96 -4.45
N ARG A 118 -14.23 8.54 -3.36
CA ARG A 118 -15.68 8.68 -3.14
C ARG A 118 -16.02 9.81 -2.17
#